data_AF-A0A7C6WB37-F1
#
_entry.id   AF-A0A7C6WB37-F1
#
_cell.length_a   1.000
_cell.length_b   1.000
_cell.length_c   1.000
_cell.angle_alpha   90.00
_cell.angle_beta   90.00
_cell.angle_gamma   90.00
#
_symmetry.space_group_name_H-M   'P 1'
#
loop_
_entity.id
_entity.type
_entity.pdbx_description
1 polymer ?
#
loop_
_entity_poly.entity_id
_entity_poly.type
_entity_poly.pdbx_seq_one_letter_code
_entity_poly.pdbx_strand_id
1 'polypeptide(L)'
;MQFYYGNKMVHRVLDEAEFWKQQEAEHTVVIREVVPNLEQRFVRQLEQFELAFQQTKGRVVRYIETLIRSRGCIPPHLEHQILQLVDFALRESQQFIILFNQILAESEAVRNNLTAQVVINHIRRESEYFIGIAQTILCAR
;
A
#
# COMPACT_ATOMS: atom_id res chain seq x y z
N MET A 1 -7.64 12.21 -3.51
CA MET A 1 -9.03 12.70 -3.31
C MET A 1 -9.22 13.02 -1.83
N GLN A 2 -9.52 14.28 -1.48
CA GLN A 2 -9.78 14.71 -0.10
C GLN A 2 -11.29 14.76 0.12
N PHE A 3 -11.82 13.85 0.93
CA PHE A 3 -13.22 13.87 1.32
C PHE A 3 -13.32 13.78 2.85
N TYR A 4 -14.26 14.50 3.46
CA TYR A 4 -14.54 14.43 4.90
C TYR A 4 -15.84 13.65 5.10
N TYR A 5 -15.77 12.46 5.71
CA TYR A 5 -16.93 11.55 5.81
C TYR A 5 -17.43 11.27 7.24
N GLY A 6 -16.98 12.06 8.23
CA GLY A 6 -17.52 12.01 9.60
C GLY A 6 -17.47 10.61 10.22
N ASN A 7 -18.62 9.98 10.45
CA ASN A 7 -18.77 8.70 11.15
C ASN A 7 -18.51 7.43 10.31
N LYS A 8 -18.21 7.54 9.00
CA LYS A 8 -17.96 6.38 8.10
C LYS A 8 -16.48 6.02 7.92
N MET A 9 -15.62 6.39 8.87
CA MET A 9 -14.15 6.25 8.75
C MET A 9 -13.68 4.80 8.52
N VAL A 10 -14.35 3.81 9.12
CA VAL A 10 -13.97 2.38 8.99
C VAL A 10 -14.30 1.81 7.61
N HIS A 11 -15.36 2.27 6.96
CA HIS A 11 -15.66 1.85 5.58
C HIS A 11 -14.63 2.42 4.62
N ARG A 12 -14.34 3.73 4.76
CA ARG A 12 -13.36 4.38 3.90
C ARG A 12 -11.96 3.80 4.03
N VAL A 13 -11.52 3.48 5.25
CA VAL A 13 -10.14 2.97 5.41
C VAL A 13 -9.95 1.65 4.68
N LEU A 14 -11.00 0.83 4.60
CA LEU A 14 -10.95 -0.42 3.83
C LEU A 14 -10.96 -0.15 2.33
N ASP A 15 -11.78 0.78 1.84
CA ASP A 15 -11.79 1.15 0.41
C ASP A 15 -10.42 1.72 -0.03
N GLU A 16 -9.84 2.61 0.77
CA GLU A 16 -8.51 3.18 0.52
C GLU A 16 -7.43 2.09 0.61
N ALA A 17 -7.50 1.19 1.61
CA ALA A 17 -6.54 0.09 1.72
C ALA A 17 -6.64 -0.87 0.53
N GLU A 18 -7.84 -1.20 0.04
CA GLU A 18 -8.01 -2.05 -1.14
C GLU A 18 -7.38 -1.41 -2.37
N PHE A 19 -7.71 -0.13 -2.62
CA PHE A 19 -7.19 0.63 -3.74
C PHE A 19 -5.66 0.70 -3.69
N TRP A 20 -5.09 1.14 -2.56
CA TRP A 20 -3.65 1.36 -2.46
C TRP A 20 -2.83 0.09 -2.43
N LYS A 21 -3.33 -1.01 -1.83
CA LYS A 21 -2.65 -2.31 -1.94
C LYS A 21 -2.65 -2.83 -3.38
N GLN A 22 -3.71 -2.56 -4.17
CA GLN A 22 -3.69 -2.88 -5.60
C GLN A 22 -2.66 -2.03 -6.35
N GLN A 23 -2.64 -0.71 -6.13
CA GLN A 23 -1.69 0.18 -6.79
C GLN A 23 -0.25 -0.19 -6.47
N GLU A 24 0.08 -0.46 -5.21
CA GLU A 24 1.44 -0.84 -4.83
C GLU A 24 1.86 -2.19 -5.41
N ALA A 25 0.94 -3.16 -5.55
CA ALA A 25 1.23 -4.40 -6.26
C ALA A 25 1.52 -4.16 -7.75
N GLU A 26 0.73 -3.31 -8.43
CA GLU A 26 0.96 -2.94 -9.82
C GLU A 26 2.30 -2.19 -9.99
N HIS A 27 2.65 -1.34 -9.03
CA HIS A 27 3.90 -0.60 -9.03
C HIS A 27 5.15 -1.47 -8.97
N THR A 28 5.08 -2.66 -8.37
CA THR A 28 6.21 -3.61 -8.42
C THR A 28 6.47 -4.11 -9.85
N VAL A 29 5.42 -4.29 -10.64
CA VAL A 29 5.49 -4.68 -12.06
C VAL A 29 6.00 -3.51 -12.88
N VAL A 30 5.42 -2.32 -12.71
CA VAL A 30 5.84 -1.10 -13.43
C VAL A 30 7.35 -0.87 -13.31
N ILE A 31 7.92 -1.05 -12.12
CA ILE A 31 9.35 -0.83 -11.91
C ILE A 31 10.21 -1.86 -12.64
N ARG A 32 9.79 -3.14 -12.65
CA ARG A 32 10.50 -4.20 -13.41
C ARG A 32 10.41 -3.97 -14.92
N GLU A 33 9.31 -3.42 -15.42
CA GLU A 33 9.14 -3.08 -16.84
C GLU A 33 9.92 -1.82 -17.25
N VAL A 34 9.98 -0.80 -16.39
CA VAL A 34 10.73 0.44 -16.65
C VAL A 34 12.25 0.22 -16.57
N VAL A 35 12.70 -0.77 -15.80
CA VAL A 35 14.11 -1.11 -15.59
C VAL A 35 14.34 -2.60 -15.88
N PRO A 36 14.34 -3.03 -17.15
CA PRO A 36 14.41 -4.45 -17.50
C PRO A 36 15.72 -5.13 -17.11
N ASN A 37 16.78 -4.35 -16.85
CA ASN A 37 18.08 -4.80 -16.37
C ASN A 37 18.30 -4.56 -14.86
N LEU A 38 17.23 -4.39 -14.08
CA LEU A 38 17.30 -4.23 -12.62
C LEU A 38 18.00 -5.43 -11.98
N GLU A 39 18.79 -5.18 -10.94
CA GLU A 39 19.53 -6.23 -10.25
C GLU A 39 18.59 -7.27 -9.64
N GLN A 40 18.89 -8.56 -9.85
CA GLN A 40 18.02 -9.67 -9.47
C GLN A 40 17.59 -9.66 -7.98
N ARG A 41 18.41 -9.10 -7.09
CA ARG A 41 18.05 -8.93 -5.68
C ARG A 41 16.82 -8.04 -5.49
N PHE A 42 16.74 -6.95 -6.24
CA PHE A 42 15.62 -6.02 -6.20
C PHE A 42 14.41 -6.60 -6.94
N VAL A 43 14.62 -7.28 -8.07
CA VAL A 43 13.54 -8.00 -8.78
C VAL A 43 12.81 -8.97 -7.84
N ARG A 44 13.56 -9.79 -7.10
CA ARG A 44 12.98 -10.74 -6.12
C ARG A 44 12.24 -10.04 -4.97
N GLN A 45 12.78 -8.93 -4.47
CA GLN A 45 12.11 -8.16 -3.41
C GLN A 45 10.80 -7.55 -3.94
N LEU A 46 10.77 -7.03 -5.16
CA LEU A 46 9.57 -6.50 -5.80
C LEU A 46 8.51 -7.61 -6.01
N GLU A 47 8.90 -8.81 -6.41
CA GLU A 47 8.00 -9.98 -6.51
C GLU A 47 7.41 -10.39 -5.15
N GLN A 48 8.23 -10.35 -4.10
CA GLN A 48 7.77 -10.63 -2.74
C GLN A 48 6.75 -9.59 -2.26
N PHE A 49 7.01 -8.31 -2.53
CA PHE A 49 6.06 -7.24 -2.24
C PHE A 49 4.76 -7.38 -3.04
N GLU A 50 4.83 -7.72 -4.33
CA GLU A 50 3.65 -7.95 -5.16
C GLU A 50 2.72 -8.98 -4.52
N LEU A 51 3.28 -10.14 -4.12
CA LEU A 51 2.53 -11.20 -3.48
C LEU A 51 1.96 -10.75 -2.12
N ALA A 52 2.77 -10.07 -1.30
CA ALA A 52 2.34 -9.58 0.01
C ALA A 52 1.16 -8.59 -0.11
N PHE A 53 1.24 -7.63 -1.03
CA PHE A 53 0.18 -6.67 -1.27
C PHE A 53 -1.10 -7.31 -1.78
N GLN A 54 -1.02 -8.29 -2.68
CA GLN A 54 -2.19 -9.03 -3.14
C GLN A 54 -2.84 -9.83 -1.99
N GLN A 55 -2.05 -10.42 -1.09
CA GLN A 55 -2.57 -11.10 0.10
C GLN A 55 -3.26 -10.12 1.05
N THR A 56 -2.66 -8.95 1.31
CA THR A 56 -3.26 -7.92 2.15
C THR A 56 -4.53 -7.37 1.55
N LYS A 57 -4.55 -7.08 0.24
CA LYS A 57 -5.77 -6.69 -0.49
C LYS A 57 -6.86 -7.74 -0.32
N GLY A 58 -6.54 -9.03 -0.49
CA GLY A 58 -7.50 -10.12 -0.27
C GLY A 58 -8.08 -10.15 1.14
N ARG A 59 -7.28 -9.82 2.18
CA ARG A 59 -7.77 -9.66 3.55
C ARG A 59 -8.71 -8.47 3.69
N VAL A 60 -8.37 -7.32 3.09
CA VAL A 60 -9.21 -6.11 3.09
C VAL A 60 -10.56 -6.37 2.45
N VAL A 61 -10.59 -7.00 1.27
CA VAL A 61 -11.83 -7.36 0.56
C VAL A 61 -12.74 -8.23 1.43
N ARG A 62 -12.19 -9.23 2.14
CA ARG A 62 -13.00 -10.06 3.07
C ARG A 62 -13.65 -9.23 4.17
N TYR A 63 -12.97 -8.22 4.71
CA TYR A 63 -13.57 -7.31 5.70
C TYR A 63 -14.65 -6.41 5.09
N ILE A 64 -14.45 -5.89 3.87
CA ILE A 64 -15.47 -5.14 3.13
C ILE A 64 -16.73 -5.99 2.97
N GLU A 65 -16.58 -7.23 2.50
CA GLU A 65 -17.68 -8.17 2.32
C GLU A 65 -18.42 -8.51 3.61
N THR A 66 -17.68 -8.65 4.72
CA THR A 66 -18.23 -8.89 6.06
C THR A 66 -19.07 -7.71 6.50
N LEU A 67 -18.56 -6.48 6.38
CA LEU A 67 -19.30 -5.25 6.75
C LEU A 67 -20.59 -5.07 5.95
N ILE A 68 -20.54 -5.35 4.64
CA ILE A 68 -21.72 -5.30 3.77
C ILE A 68 -22.79 -6.29 4.26
N ARG A 69 -22.40 -7.54 4.58
CA ARG A 69 -23.32 -8.58 5.05
C ARG A 69 -23.87 -8.31 6.46
N SER A 70 -23.07 -7.65 7.30
CA SER A 70 -23.49 -7.19 8.63
C SER A 70 -24.39 -5.95 8.59
N ARG A 71 -24.76 -5.44 7.40
CA ARG A 71 -25.56 -4.21 7.21
C ARG A 71 -24.98 -2.99 7.95
N GLY A 72 -23.66 -2.92 8.06
CA GLY A 72 -22.96 -1.83 8.76
C GLY A 72 -22.99 -1.92 10.28
N CYS A 73 -23.55 -2.97 10.88
CA CYS A 73 -23.35 -3.25 12.31
C CYS A 73 -21.90 -3.70 12.52
N ILE A 74 -21.09 -2.87 13.16
CA ILE A 74 -19.68 -3.16 13.47
C ILE A 74 -19.56 -3.40 14.97
N PRO A 75 -19.49 -4.66 15.43
CA PRO A 75 -19.13 -4.95 16.81
C PRO A 75 -17.73 -4.39 17.13
N PRO A 76 -17.45 -3.95 18.37
CA PRO A 76 -16.15 -3.39 18.75
C PRO A 76 -14.96 -4.30 18.41
N HIS A 77 -15.13 -5.63 18.49
CA HIS A 77 -14.07 -6.58 18.14
C HIS A 77 -13.73 -6.56 16.64
N LEU A 78 -14.73 -6.43 15.77
CA LEU A 78 -14.55 -6.38 14.32
C LEU A 78 -13.87 -5.08 13.92
N GLU A 79 -14.27 -3.98 14.57
CA GLU A 79 -13.63 -2.69 14.38
C GLU A 79 -12.14 -2.74 14.76
N HIS A 80 -11.80 -3.33 15.91
CA HIS A 80 -10.40 -3.50 16.32
C HIS A 80 -9.59 -4.33 15.33
N GLN A 81 -10.14 -5.42 14.81
CA GLN A 81 -9.49 -6.25 13.78
C GLN A 81 -9.24 -5.48 12.48
N ILE A 82 -10.18 -4.63 12.07
CA ILE A 82 -9.99 -3.77 10.89
C ILE A 82 -8.84 -2.79 11.13
N LEU A 83 -8.78 -2.13 12.29
CA LEU A 83 -7.69 -1.22 12.60
C LEU A 83 -6.32 -1.91 12.63
N GLN A 84 -6.25 -3.14 13.16
CA GLN A 84 -5.03 -3.94 13.12
C GLN A 84 -4.60 -4.26 11.68
N LEU A 85 -5.55 -4.55 10.79
CA LEU A 85 -5.24 -4.76 9.36
C LEU A 85 -4.74 -3.47 8.70
N VAL A 86 -5.31 -2.32 9.05
CA VAL A 86 -4.89 -1.02 8.52
C VAL A 86 -3.48 -0.67 8.99
N ASP A 87 -3.17 -0.85 10.27
CA ASP A 87 -1.83 -0.67 10.81
C ASP A 87 -0.81 -1.61 10.13
N PHE A 88 -1.20 -2.86 9.88
CA PHE A 88 -0.39 -3.79 9.11
C PHE A 88 -0.13 -3.27 7.67
N ALA A 89 -1.17 -2.87 6.95
CA ALA A 89 -1.04 -2.35 5.58
C ALA A 89 -0.20 -1.07 5.51
N LEU A 90 -0.30 -0.21 6.52
CA LEU A 90 0.54 0.98 6.68
C LEU A 90 2.02 0.59 6.79
N ARG A 91 2.35 -0.38 7.66
CA ARG A 91 3.73 -0.84 7.84
C ARG A 91 4.29 -1.47 6.58
N GLU A 92 3.49 -2.22 5.83
CA GLU A 92 3.92 -2.75 4.52
C GLU A 92 4.31 -1.62 3.56
N SER A 93 3.51 -0.55 3.50
CA SER A 93 3.80 0.63 2.66
C SER A 93 5.10 1.33 3.08
N GLN A 94 5.36 1.41 4.40
CA GLN A 94 6.62 1.95 4.91
C GLN A 94 7.83 1.10 4.50
N GLN A 95 7.71 -0.23 4.58
CA GLN A 95 8.78 -1.13 4.12
C GLN A 95 9.01 -1.03 2.61
N PHE A 96 7.96 -0.80 1.83
CA PHE A 96 8.05 -0.61 0.40
C PHE A 96 8.78 0.69 0.03
N ILE A 97 8.51 1.78 0.76
CA ILE A 97 9.27 3.03 0.66
C ILE A 97 10.76 2.80 0.97
N ILE A 98 11.07 2.00 2.00
CA ILE A 98 12.46 1.66 2.34
C ILE A 98 13.14 0.92 1.19
N LEU A 99 12.46 -0.04 0.55
CA LEU A 99 12.95 -0.71 -0.65
C LEU A 99 13.26 0.29 -1.77
N PHE A 100 12.37 1.24 -2.05
CA PHE A 100 12.63 2.26 -3.07
C PHE A 100 13.82 3.15 -2.75
N ASN A 101 14.02 3.50 -1.49
CA ASN A 101 15.20 4.25 -1.09
C ASN A 101 16.49 3.45 -1.33
N GLN A 102 16.47 2.13 -1.08
CA GLN A 102 17.59 1.24 -1.39
C GLN A 102 17.83 1.13 -2.89
N ILE A 103 16.77 0.94 -3.69
CA ILE A 103 16.89 0.88 -5.16
C ILE A 103 17.49 2.17 -5.71
N LEU A 104 16.99 3.35 -5.29
CA LEU A 104 17.50 4.65 -5.74
C LEU A 104 18.96 4.88 -5.35
N ALA A 105 19.39 4.42 -4.18
CA ALA A 105 20.75 4.60 -3.69
C ALA A 105 21.74 3.62 -4.33
N GLU A 106 21.35 2.35 -4.45
CA GLU A 106 22.27 1.25 -4.68
C GLU A 106 22.17 0.62 -6.07
N SER A 107 21.08 0.80 -6.81
CA SER A 107 20.93 0.21 -8.15
C SER A 107 21.72 1.00 -9.18
N GLU A 108 22.66 0.33 -9.85
CA GLU A 108 23.38 0.88 -10.99
C GLU A 108 22.44 1.07 -12.19
N ALA A 109 21.50 0.14 -12.37
CA ALA A 109 20.50 0.20 -13.44
C ALA A 109 19.59 1.44 -13.32
N VAL A 110 19.24 1.84 -12.09
CA VAL A 110 18.42 3.04 -11.82
C VAL A 110 19.25 4.32 -11.82
N ARG A 111 20.50 4.29 -11.31
CA ARG A 111 21.35 5.49 -11.19
C ARG A 111 21.57 6.20 -12.53
N ASN A 112 21.67 5.45 -13.62
CA ASN A 112 21.88 5.98 -14.97
C ASN A 112 20.58 6.14 -15.78
N ASN A 113 19.41 5.92 -15.17
CA ASN A 113 18.10 5.99 -15.83
C ASN A 113 17.21 7.05 -15.16
N LEU A 114 17.15 8.26 -15.74
CA LEU A 114 16.37 9.38 -15.19
C LEU A 114 14.86 9.07 -15.16
N THR A 115 14.34 8.39 -16.19
CA THR A 115 12.92 8.00 -16.24
C THR A 115 12.58 7.08 -15.08
N ALA A 116 13.42 6.08 -14.80
CA ALA A 116 13.24 5.18 -13.67
C ALA A 116 13.23 5.94 -12.34
N GLN A 117 14.15 6.88 -12.14
CA GLN A 117 14.19 7.71 -10.94
C GLN A 117 12.92 8.55 -10.77
N VAL A 118 12.40 9.16 -11.84
CA VAL A 118 11.16 9.94 -11.78
C VAL A 118 9.97 9.05 -11.42
N VAL A 119 9.86 7.88 -12.05
CA VAL A 119 8.78 6.91 -11.79
C VAL A 119 8.82 6.40 -10.35
N ILE A 120 9.99 5.95 -9.87
CA ILE A 120 10.13 5.44 -8.49
C ILE A 120 9.80 6.53 -7.47
N ASN A 121 10.26 7.78 -7.68
CA ASN A 121 9.95 8.88 -6.78
C ASN A 121 8.45 9.25 -6.80
N HIS A 122 7.76 9.10 -7.93
CA HIS A 122 6.31 9.29 -8.02
C HIS A 122 5.56 8.22 -7.21
N ILE A 123 5.87 6.95 -7.46
CA ILE A 123 5.30 5.81 -6.74
C ILE A 123 5.53 5.94 -5.22
N ARG A 124 6.74 6.35 -4.80
CA ARG A 124 7.03 6.55 -3.37
C ARG A 124 6.08 7.57 -2.73
N ARG A 125 5.81 8.70 -3.39
CA ARG A 125 4.87 9.72 -2.88
C ARG A 125 3.44 9.23 -2.80
N GLU A 126 3.04 8.31 -3.66
CA GLU A 126 1.71 7.70 -3.61
C GLU A 126 1.57 6.75 -2.42
N SER A 127 2.59 5.95 -2.10
CA SER A 127 2.65 5.19 -0.85
C SER A 127 2.65 6.10 0.38
N GLU A 128 3.38 7.23 0.35
CA GLU A 128 3.35 8.24 1.43
C GLU A 128 1.95 8.82 1.63
N TYR A 129 1.20 9.05 0.55
CA TYR A 129 -0.18 9.51 0.63
C TYR A 129 -1.09 8.49 1.34
N PHE A 130 -0.99 7.20 0.99
CA PHE A 130 -1.74 6.16 1.70
C PHE A 130 -1.37 6.09 3.18
N ILE A 131 -0.08 6.16 3.51
CA ILE A 131 0.40 6.18 4.91
C ILE A 131 -0.27 7.33 5.67
N GLY A 132 -0.33 8.54 5.09
CA GLY A 132 -0.99 9.69 5.73
C GLY A 132 -2.49 9.46 6.00
N ILE A 133 -3.19 8.82 5.08
CA ILE A 133 -4.61 8.42 5.28
C ILE A 133 -4.72 7.42 6.44
N ALA A 134 -3.93 6.35 6.40
CA ALA A 134 -3.98 5.30 7.41
C ALA A 134 -3.63 5.83 8.81
N GLN A 135 -2.60 6.68 8.93
CA GLN A 135 -2.22 7.34 10.18
C GLN A 135 -3.34 8.23 10.72
N THR A 136 -3.97 9.03 9.87
CA THR A 136 -5.07 9.90 10.29
C THR A 136 -6.21 9.09 10.91
N ILE A 137 -6.50 7.91 10.35
CA ILE A 137 -7.59 7.04 10.84
C ILE A 137 -7.19 6.32 12.14
N LEU A 138 -5.92 5.93 12.27
CA LEU A 138 -5.40 5.29 13.48
C LEU A 138 -5.24 6.27 14.65
N CYS A 139 -4.86 7.53 14.38
CA CYS A 139 -4.65 8.57 15.39
C CYS A 139 -5.91 9.36 15.77
N ALA A 140 -6.96 9.37 14.94
CA ALA A 140 -8.22 10.07 15.24
C ALA A 140 -9.10 9.36 16.30
N ARG A 141 -8.50 8.58 17.20
CA ARG A 141 -9.17 7.85 18.28
C ARG A 141 -8.54 8.14 19.62
#